data_AF-A0A0C3ELC4-F1
#
_entry.id   AF-A0A0C3ELC4-F1
#
_cell.length_a   1.000
_cell.length_b   1.000
_cell.length_c   1.000
_cell.angle_alpha   90.00
_cell.angle_beta   90.00
_cell.angle_gamma   90.00
#
_symmetry.space_group_name_H-M   'P 1'
#
loop_
_entity.id
_entity.type
_entity.pdbx_description
1 polymer ?
#
loop_
_entity_poly.entity_id
_entity_poly.type
_entity_poly.pdbx_seq_one_letter_code
_entity_poly.pdbx_strand_id
1 'polypeptide(L)'
;STCVNHHAMKDANKTRSGNLASSGIGTIDCIRHNFKRPNSVGDLQKGEKYINMNYLFFSSMSHSDFVSLTMSYDIVCQWHLYLWLRTMSFPHHFHIDLDGKKVTFLVLKFHLPAHVEKCQTVFSFNLTRGVGRADGEAPERGWSDINPLSSQTKQMGPASRREIIDDHFWDSNHKKVIGSGTGTLALIC
;
A
#
# COMPACT_ATOMS: atom_id res chain seq x y z
N SER A 1 13.23 0.08 -15.29
CA SER A 1 12.02 -0.39 -15.97
C SER A 1 11.83 0.42 -17.24
N THR A 2 11.28 -0.19 -18.29
CA THR A 2 10.99 0.45 -19.59
C THR A 2 9.50 0.81 -19.74
N CYS A 3 8.76 0.90 -18.63
CA CYS A 3 7.34 1.30 -18.63
C CYS A 3 7.19 2.83 -18.69
N VAL A 4 5.97 3.30 -18.90
CA VAL A 4 5.64 4.73 -18.96
C VAL A 4 5.94 5.46 -17.65
N ASN A 5 6.19 6.76 -17.72
CA ASN A 5 6.43 7.58 -16.54
C ASN A 5 5.08 8.03 -15.92
N HIS A 6 4.64 7.34 -14.87
CA HIS A 6 3.33 7.54 -14.24
C HIS A 6 3.25 8.85 -13.44
N HIS A 7 2.01 9.33 -13.23
CA HIS A 7 1.74 10.57 -12.50
C HIS A 7 2.25 10.55 -11.05
N ALA A 8 2.16 9.41 -10.34
CA ALA A 8 2.70 9.26 -8.99
C ALA A 8 4.18 9.69 -8.90
N MET A 9 5.00 9.29 -9.88
CA MET A 9 6.42 9.68 -9.96
C MET A 9 6.62 11.17 -10.28
N LYS A 10 5.70 11.77 -11.03
CA LYS A 10 5.76 13.21 -11.37
C LYS A 10 5.35 14.07 -10.17
N ASP A 11 4.33 13.66 -9.43
CA ASP A 11 3.80 14.42 -8.29
C ASP A 11 4.75 14.38 -7.09
N ALA A 12 5.46 13.26 -6.89
CA ALA A 12 6.57 13.13 -5.93
C ALA A 12 7.68 14.19 -6.07
N ASN A 13 7.84 14.72 -7.29
CA ASN A 13 8.88 15.66 -7.68
C ASN A 13 8.38 17.12 -7.74
N LYS A 14 7.09 17.38 -7.49
CA LYS A 14 6.54 18.74 -7.47
C LYS A 14 6.82 19.42 -6.13
N THR A 15 7.19 20.70 -6.18
CA THR A 15 7.54 21.55 -5.03
C THR A 15 6.34 22.12 -4.26
N ARG A 16 5.10 21.72 -4.59
CA ARG A 16 3.85 22.31 -4.05
C ARG A 16 3.61 22.09 -2.53
N SER A 17 4.46 21.33 -1.84
CA SER A 17 4.31 21.00 -0.41
C SER A 17 5.28 21.73 0.52
N GLY A 18 5.97 22.78 0.08
CA GLY A 18 7.04 23.44 0.87
C GLY A 18 6.70 23.83 2.32
N ASN A 19 5.42 24.10 2.62
CA ASN A 19 4.95 24.54 3.94
C ASN A 19 3.97 23.54 4.60
N LEU A 20 3.84 22.32 4.08
CA LEU A 20 2.96 21.29 4.64
C LEU A 20 3.79 20.29 5.46
N ALA A 21 3.35 20.01 6.70
CA ALA A 21 3.93 18.93 7.49
C ALA A 21 3.66 17.55 6.87
N SER A 22 2.51 17.40 6.21
CA SER A 22 2.10 16.22 5.46
C SER A 22 1.33 16.66 4.22
N SER A 23 1.69 16.10 3.07
CA SER A 23 1.05 16.34 1.78
C SER A 23 0.00 15.29 1.42
N GLY A 24 -0.09 14.22 2.21
CA GLY A 24 -1.00 13.10 1.99
C GLY A 24 -0.67 11.95 2.93
N ILE A 25 -1.38 10.84 2.79
CA ILE A 25 -1.13 9.61 3.53
C ILE A 25 -0.96 8.45 2.55
N GLY A 26 -0.04 7.54 2.85
CA GLY A 26 0.09 6.26 2.18
C GLY A 26 -0.40 5.15 3.10
N THR A 27 -0.91 4.07 2.51
CA THR A 27 -1.30 2.87 3.28
C THR A 27 -0.86 1.59 2.60
N ILE A 28 -0.65 0.54 3.39
CA ILE A 28 -0.56 -0.85 2.91
C ILE A 28 -1.79 -1.61 3.39
N ASP A 29 -2.48 -2.21 2.44
CA ASP A 29 -3.78 -2.81 2.66
C ASP A 29 -3.71 -4.30 2.31
N CYS A 30 -4.49 -5.11 3.03
CA CYS A 30 -4.69 -6.48 2.62
C CYS A 30 -5.64 -6.54 1.42
N ILE A 31 -5.11 -6.96 0.27
CA ILE A 31 -5.84 -7.06 -1.00
C ILE A 31 -7.06 -7.99 -0.91
N ARG A 32 -7.03 -8.99 -0.02
CA ARG A 32 -8.11 -9.98 0.10
C ARG A 32 -9.32 -9.46 0.88
N HIS A 33 -9.06 -8.74 1.96
CA HIS A 33 -10.10 -8.34 2.92
C HIS A 33 -10.37 -6.84 2.91
N ASN A 34 -9.58 -6.06 2.15
CA ASN A 34 -9.60 -4.60 2.12
C ASN A 34 -9.34 -3.97 3.51
N PHE A 35 -8.45 -4.58 4.31
CA PHE A 35 -8.13 -4.11 5.67
C PHE A 35 -6.84 -3.30 5.64
N LYS A 36 -6.76 -2.25 6.45
CA LYS A 36 -5.47 -1.63 6.76
C LYS A 36 -4.66 -2.62 7.60
N ARG A 37 -3.44 -2.93 7.18
CA ARG A 37 -2.55 -3.81 7.96
C ARG A 37 -2.00 -3.07 9.18
N PRO A 38 -1.54 -3.78 10.22
CA PRO A 38 -0.80 -3.16 11.32
C PRO A 38 0.40 -2.36 10.80
N ASN A 39 0.68 -1.20 11.42
CA ASN A 39 1.82 -0.33 11.10
C ASN A 39 1.94 0.05 9.60
N SER A 40 0.81 0.16 8.89
CA SER A 40 0.80 0.31 7.43
C SER A 40 0.47 1.70 6.92
N VAL A 41 0.04 2.60 7.81
CA VAL A 41 -0.41 3.96 7.48
C VAL A 41 0.69 4.96 7.85
N GLY A 42 0.95 5.94 6.99
CA GLY A 42 1.81 7.05 7.38
C GLY A 42 1.77 8.27 6.47
N ASP A 43 2.24 9.37 7.03
CA ASP A 43 2.29 10.68 6.37
C ASP A 43 3.33 10.72 5.24
N LEU A 44 2.94 11.38 4.15
CA LEU A 44 3.79 11.63 2.99
C LEU A 44 4.27 13.08 3.01
N GLN A 45 5.58 13.33 3.10
CA GLN A 45 6.12 14.68 3.22
C GLN A 45 6.05 15.47 1.90
N LYS A 46 6.27 14.79 0.77
CA LYS A 46 6.29 15.41 -0.58
C LYS A 46 5.73 14.43 -1.61
N GLY A 47 4.45 14.15 -1.48
CA GLY A 47 3.77 13.12 -2.24
C GLY A 47 4.35 11.73 -2.01
N GLU A 48 3.93 10.82 -2.86
CA GLU A 48 4.35 9.44 -2.79
C GLU A 48 5.80 9.26 -3.23
N LYS A 49 6.63 8.68 -2.38
CA LYS A 49 8.04 8.41 -2.67
C LYS A 49 8.36 6.98 -2.33
N TYR A 50 9.31 6.39 -3.06
CA TYR A 50 9.78 5.04 -2.76
C TYR A 50 10.24 4.89 -1.31
N ILE A 51 10.92 5.88 -0.72
CA ILE A 51 11.34 5.77 0.68
C ILE A 51 10.15 5.65 1.65
N ASN A 52 9.07 6.41 1.40
CA ASN A 52 7.86 6.38 2.22
C ASN A 52 7.13 5.05 2.04
N MET A 53 6.90 4.63 0.78
CA MET A 53 6.18 3.38 0.50
C MET A 53 6.97 2.15 0.92
N ASN A 54 8.31 2.17 0.80
CA ASN A 54 9.17 1.11 1.33
C ASN A 54 9.04 1.03 2.85
N TYR A 55 9.11 2.17 3.55
CA TYR A 55 8.99 2.20 5.01
C TYR A 55 7.64 1.62 5.45
N LEU A 56 6.54 2.07 4.86
CA LEU A 56 5.20 1.54 5.16
C LEU A 56 5.09 0.05 4.86
N PHE A 57 5.60 -0.39 3.72
CA PHE A 57 5.61 -1.81 3.35
C PHE A 57 6.39 -2.66 4.36
N PHE A 58 7.67 -2.36 4.59
CA PHE A 58 8.49 -3.17 5.50
C PHE A 58 7.99 -3.09 6.94
N SER A 59 7.50 -1.93 7.38
CA SER A 59 6.84 -1.76 8.68
C SER A 59 5.64 -2.67 8.84
N SER A 60 4.75 -2.71 7.85
CA SER A 60 3.58 -3.61 7.87
C SER A 60 3.94 -5.10 7.79
N MET A 61 5.11 -5.43 7.26
CA MET A 61 5.58 -6.81 7.10
C MET A 61 6.45 -7.31 8.26
N SER A 62 6.99 -6.41 9.09
CA SER A 62 7.97 -6.74 10.15
C SER A 62 7.49 -7.76 11.18
N HIS A 63 6.18 -7.95 11.32
CA HIS A 63 5.56 -8.91 12.23
C HIS A 63 4.74 -9.99 11.52
N SER A 64 5.00 -10.20 10.22
CA SER A 64 4.26 -11.14 9.39
C SER A 64 5.14 -12.29 8.94
N ASP A 65 4.66 -13.52 9.10
CA ASP A 65 5.22 -14.69 8.44
C ASP A 65 4.30 -15.15 7.30
N PHE A 66 4.90 -15.71 6.24
CA PHE A 66 4.19 -16.11 5.04
C PHE A 66 4.99 -17.14 4.24
N VAL A 67 4.27 -18.00 3.53
CA VAL A 67 4.83 -18.90 2.50
C VAL A 67 4.76 -18.27 1.11
N SER A 68 3.69 -17.52 0.85
CA SER A 68 3.46 -16.83 -0.42
C SER A 68 2.96 -15.41 -0.16
N LEU A 69 3.61 -14.43 -0.79
CA LEU A 69 3.26 -13.02 -0.72
C LEU A 69 2.93 -12.50 -2.12
N THR A 70 1.73 -11.94 -2.28
CA THR A 70 1.37 -11.18 -3.47
C THR A 70 1.30 -9.71 -3.09
N MET A 71 2.11 -8.90 -3.76
CA MET A 71 2.12 -7.45 -3.64
C MET A 71 1.51 -6.82 -4.89
N SER A 72 0.68 -5.82 -4.69
CA SER A 72 0.22 -4.97 -5.79
C SER A 72 0.48 -3.51 -5.53
N TYR A 73 0.84 -2.80 -6.59
CA TYR A 73 1.09 -1.36 -6.54
C TYR A 73 0.97 -0.79 -7.95
N ASP A 74 0.46 0.43 -8.09
CA ASP A 74 0.26 1.10 -9.39
C ASP A 74 1.50 1.03 -10.24
N ILE A 75 2.64 1.37 -9.66
CA ILE A 75 3.91 1.38 -10.35
C ILE A 75 4.81 0.22 -9.93
N VAL A 76 4.22 -0.94 -9.57
CA VAL A 76 4.99 -2.11 -9.11
C VAL A 76 6.08 -2.46 -10.11
N CYS A 77 5.78 -2.41 -11.43
CA CYS A 77 6.70 -2.74 -12.52
C CYS A 77 7.99 -1.90 -12.55
N GLN A 78 8.00 -0.76 -11.84
CA GLN A 78 9.16 0.09 -11.62
C GLN A 78 9.71 -0.09 -10.22
N TRP A 79 8.82 -0.08 -9.23
CA TRP A 79 9.16 -0.12 -7.83
C TRP A 79 9.86 -1.42 -7.42
N HIS A 80 9.36 -2.58 -7.85
CA HIS A 80 9.85 -3.89 -7.37
C HIS A 80 11.31 -4.18 -7.75
N LEU A 81 11.83 -3.57 -8.82
CA LEU A 81 13.15 -3.89 -9.39
C LEU A 81 14.30 -3.73 -8.39
N TYR A 82 14.21 -2.72 -7.51
CA TYR A 82 15.22 -2.45 -6.50
C TYR A 82 14.65 -2.53 -5.09
N LEU A 83 13.49 -3.18 -4.90
CA LEU A 83 12.83 -3.24 -3.59
C LEU A 83 13.74 -3.82 -2.53
N TRP A 84 14.27 -5.01 -2.79
CA TRP A 84 15.11 -5.75 -1.85
C TRP A 84 16.47 -5.09 -1.61
N LEU A 85 17.03 -4.47 -2.65
CA LEU A 85 18.23 -3.65 -2.50
C LEU A 85 17.97 -2.46 -1.56
N ARG A 86 16.82 -1.80 -1.68
CA ARG A 86 16.44 -0.69 -0.79
C ARG A 86 16.15 -1.16 0.63
N THR A 87 15.70 -2.41 0.83
CA THR A 87 15.53 -2.98 2.18
C THR A 87 16.82 -2.95 2.98
N MET A 88 17.98 -3.15 2.33
CA MET A 88 19.29 -3.16 2.99
C MET A 88 19.69 -1.83 3.64
N SER A 89 18.98 -0.74 3.33
CA SER A 89 19.17 0.57 3.95
C SER A 89 18.32 0.75 5.23
N PHE A 90 17.46 -0.22 5.56
CA PHE A 90 16.65 -0.21 6.78
C PHE A 90 17.33 -1.04 7.88
N PRO A 91 16.97 -0.82 9.16
CA PRO A 91 17.36 -1.69 10.25
C PRO A 91 17.03 -3.18 9.99
N HIS A 92 17.83 -4.08 10.55
CA HIS A 92 17.72 -5.52 10.30
C HIS A 92 16.34 -6.13 10.65
N HIS A 93 15.59 -5.53 11.57
CA HIS A 93 14.23 -5.99 11.92
C HIS A 93 13.17 -5.68 10.85
N PHE A 94 13.49 -4.88 9.82
CA PHE A 94 12.66 -4.68 8.63
C PHE A 94 13.03 -5.64 7.48
N HIS A 95 14.12 -6.39 7.62
CA HIS A 95 14.52 -7.33 6.59
C HIS A 95 13.56 -8.52 6.57
N ILE A 96 13.06 -8.81 5.37
CA ILE A 96 12.17 -9.94 5.15
C ILE A 96 13.04 -11.10 4.65
N ASP A 97 13.02 -12.22 5.36
CA ASP A 97 13.60 -13.46 4.87
C ASP A 97 12.75 -13.95 3.69
N LEU A 98 13.41 -14.25 2.57
CA LEU A 98 12.78 -14.70 1.34
C LEU A 98 13.09 -16.17 1.03
N ASP A 99 13.90 -16.84 1.87
CA ASP A 99 14.25 -18.23 1.63
C ASP A 99 13.01 -19.14 1.67
N GLY A 100 12.88 -19.99 0.65
CA GLY A 100 11.70 -20.84 0.47
C GLY A 100 10.37 -20.10 0.23
N LYS A 101 10.36 -18.76 0.10
CA LYS A 101 9.12 -17.97 -0.03
C LYS A 101 8.82 -17.62 -1.49
N LYS A 102 7.54 -17.67 -1.85
CA LYS A 102 7.06 -17.22 -3.16
C LYS A 102 6.61 -15.77 -3.10
N VAL A 103 7.23 -14.90 -3.90
CA VAL A 103 6.78 -13.50 -4.05
C VAL A 103 6.22 -13.26 -5.44
N THR A 104 5.09 -12.56 -5.53
CA THR A 104 4.46 -12.18 -6.79
C THR A 104 4.12 -10.69 -6.77
N PHE A 105 4.40 -10.00 -7.87
CA PHE A 105 4.16 -8.56 -8.03
C PHE A 105 3.09 -8.36 -9.09
N LEU A 106 2.11 -7.49 -8.82
CA LEU A 106 0.99 -7.21 -9.73
C LEU A 106 0.70 -5.71 -9.78
N VAL A 107 0.14 -5.26 -10.90
CA VAL A 107 -0.38 -3.90 -11.03
C VAL A 107 -1.87 -3.97 -10.78
N LEU A 108 -2.40 -2.95 -10.11
CA LEU A 108 -3.82 -2.78 -9.86
C LEU A 108 -4.62 -2.86 -11.16
N LYS A 109 -5.76 -3.57 -11.15
CA LYS A 109 -6.51 -3.87 -12.37
C LYS A 109 -6.96 -2.63 -13.13
N PHE A 110 -7.40 -1.59 -12.43
CA PHE A 110 -7.84 -0.35 -13.03
C PHE A 110 -6.67 0.41 -13.67
N HIS A 111 -5.50 0.34 -13.06
CA HIS A 111 -4.30 1.03 -13.52
C HIS A 111 -3.55 0.28 -14.63
N LEU A 112 -3.65 -1.05 -14.68
CA LEU A 112 -2.91 -1.91 -15.60
C LEU A 112 -3.00 -1.51 -17.09
N PRO A 113 -4.16 -1.12 -17.64
CA PRO A 113 -4.25 -0.66 -19.04
C PRO A 113 -3.40 0.57 -19.36
N ALA A 114 -3.04 1.39 -18.37
CA ALA A 114 -2.17 2.55 -18.54
C ALA A 114 -0.68 2.18 -18.65
N HIS A 115 -0.31 0.92 -18.47
CA HIS A 115 1.05 0.44 -18.65
C HIS A 115 1.30 -0.06 -20.07
N VAL A 116 2.57 -0.17 -20.44
CA VAL A 116 2.99 -0.79 -21.72
C VAL A 116 2.49 -2.24 -21.82
N GLU A 117 2.24 -2.72 -23.02
CA GLU A 117 1.64 -4.03 -23.29
C GLU A 117 2.32 -5.19 -22.54
N LYS A 118 3.66 -5.19 -22.47
CA LYS A 118 4.41 -6.18 -21.70
C LYS A 118 4.00 -6.23 -20.22
N CYS A 119 3.72 -5.09 -19.60
CA CYS A 119 3.28 -5.05 -18.21
C CYS A 119 1.87 -5.61 -18.04
N GLN A 120 0.99 -5.42 -19.05
CA GLN A 120 -0.39 -5.89 -19.03
C GLN A 120 -0.52 -7.41 -18.99
N THR A 121 0.50 -8.14 -19.40
CA THR A 121 0.55 -9.60 -19.27
C THR A 121 1.31 -10.04 -18.02
N VAL A 122 2.51 -9.48 -17.80
CA VAL A 122 3.41 -9.89 -16.70
C VAL A 122 2.83 -9.60 -15.31
N PHE A 123 2.16 -8.46 -15.13
CA PHE A 123 1.67 -7.99 -13.83
C PHE A 123 0.16 -8.12 -13.66
N SER A 124 -0.48 -8.97 -14.47
CA SER A 124 -1.93 -9.12 -14.48
C SER A 124 -2.44 -10.05 -13.39
N PHE A 125 -3.37 -9.55 -12.57
CA PHE A 125 -4.16 -10.39 -11.67
C PHE A 125 -4.92 -11.50 -12.41
N ASN A 126 -5.47 -11.22 -13.60
CA ASN A 126 -6.29 -12.18 -14.34
C ASN A 126 -5.46 -13.35 -14.91
N LEU A 127 -4.16 -13.16 -15.09
CA LEU A 127 -3.24 -14.19 -15.59
C LEU A 127 -2.40 -14.83 -14.48
N THR A 128 -2.62 -14.45 -13.22
CA THR A 128 -1.84 -14.94 -12.08
C THR A 128 -2.64 -15.97 -11.29
N ARG A 129 -2.06 -17.16 -11.12
CA ARG A 129 -2.68 -18.22 -10.32
C ARG A 129 -2.50 -17.96 -8.82
N GLY A 130 -3.55 -18.23 -8.03
CA GLY A 130 -3.49 -18.21 -6.56
C GLY A 130 -3.88 -16.88 -5.92
N VAL A 131 -4.32 -15.89 -6.71
CA VAL A 131 -4.74 -14.56 -6.21
C VAL A 131 -6.26 -14.39 -6.14
N GLY A 132 -7.04 -15.42 -6.49
CA GLY A 132 -8.50 -15.38 -6.51
C GLY A 132 -9.04 -14.31 -7.49
N ARG A 133 -10.20 -13.75 -7.18
CA ARG A 133 -10.79 -12.63 -7.94
C ARG A 133 -10.40 -11.26 -7.37
N ALA A 134 -9.18 -11.15 -6.83
CA ALA A 134 -8.64 -9.87 -6.37
C ALA A 134 -8.44 -8.87 -7.52
N ASP A 135 -8.43 -7.59 -7.18
CA ASP A 135 -8.19 -6.48 -8.11
C ASP A 135 -7.03 -5.55 -7.70
N GLY A 136 -6.65 -5.58 -6.42
CA GLY A 136 -5.62 -4.71 -5.85
C GLY A 136 -6.13 -3.34 -5.41
N GLU A 137 -7.40 -3.00 -5.66
CA GLU A 137 -8.00 -1.66 -5.50
C GLU A 137 -8.45 -1.35 -4.06
N ALA A 138 -7.84 -2.01 -3.08
CA ALA A 138 -8.22 -1.89 -1.67
C ALA A 138 -7.97 -0.47 -1.13
N PRO A 139 -6.78 0.13 -1.31
CA PRO A 139 -6.54 1.52 -0.92
C PRO A 139 -7.51 2.49 -1.60
N GLU A 140 -7.75 2.33 -2.90
CA GLU A 140 -8.52 3.22 -3.76
C GLU A 140 -9.98 3.29 -3.34
N ARG A 141 -10.58 2.13 -3.02
CA ARG A 141 -11.92 2.06 -2.43
C ARG A 141 -11.97 2.67 -1.05
N GLY A 142 -10.94 2.48 -0.23
CA GLY A 142 -10.88 3.04 1.12
C GLY A 142 -10.74 4.57 1.13
N TRP A 143 -10.20 5.18 0.06
CA TRP A 143 -10.02 6.63 0.01
C TRP A 143 -11.33 7.40 0.03
N SER A 144 -12.42 6.90 -0.57
CA SER A 144 -13.72 7.59 -0.54
C SER A 144 -14.21 7.84 0.87
N ASP A 145 -13.95 6.90 1.78
CA ASP A 145 -14.44 6.93 3.15
C ASP A 145 -13.61 7.89 4.03
N ILE A 146 -12.30 7.99 3.76
CA ILE A 146 -11.36 8.75 4.59
C ILE A 146 -11.08 10.16 4.04
N ASN A 147 -11.34 10.42 2.76
CA ASN A 147 -11.10 11.71 2.12
C ASN A 147 -11.71 12.91 2.88
N PRO A 148 -12.92 12.82 3.48
CA PRO A 148 -13.46 13.90 4.32
C PRO A 148 -12.56 14.29 5.49
N LEU A 149 -11.73 13.38 6.02
CA LEU A 149 -10.79 13.71 7.10
C LEU A 149 -9.69 14.65 6.66
N SER A 150 -9.38 14.73 5.37
CA SER A 150 -8.30 15.59 4.86
C SER A 150 -8.51 17.05 5.27
N SER A 151 -9.75 17.56 5.20
CA SER A 151 -10.07 18.92 5.62
C SER A 151 -10.10 19.07 7.15
N GLN A 152 -10.67 18.10 7.86
CA GLN A 152 -10.81 18.12 9.33
C GLN A 152 -9.45 18.08 10.03
N THR A 153 -8.54 17.25 9.52
CA THR A 153 -7.23 17.00 10.13
C THR A 153 -6.14 17.95 9.66
N LYS A 154 -6.48 18.93 8.81
CA LYS A 154 -5.52 19.84 8.16
C LYS A 154 -4.82 20.79 9.12
N GLN A 155 -5.51 21.23 10.18
CA GLN A 155 -5.00 22.20 11.16
C GLN A 155 -4.67 21.55 12.51
N MET A 156 -4.83 20.22 12.61
CA MET A 156 -4.55 19.48 13.83
C MET A 156 -3.04 19.35 14.06
N GLY A 157 -2.66 19.28 15.34
CA GLY A 157 -1.30 18.93 15.72
C GLY A 157 -0.92 17.52 15.24
N PRO A 158 0.39 17.19 15.14
CA PRO A 158 0.83 15.91 14.58
C PRO A 158 0.29 14.68 15.32
N ALA A 159 0.19 14.73 16.65
CA ALA A 159 -0.32 13.63 17.47
C ALA A 159 -1.83 13.43 17.24
N SER A 160 -2.63 14.47 17.45
CA SER A 160 -4.10 14.38 17.31
C SER A 160 -4.54 14.04 15.89
N ARG A 161 -3.81 14.53 14.87
CA ARG A 161 -4.02 14.13 13.47
C ARG A 161 -3.88 12.62 13.29
N ARG A 162 -2.81 12.02 13.83
CA ARG A 162 -2.54 10.59 13.68
C ARG A 162 -3.54 9.75 14.43
N GLU A 163 -3.89 10.13 15.66
CA GLU A 163 -4.89 9.43 16.46
C GLU A 163 -6.26 9.41 15.79
N ILE A 164 -6.73 10.54 15.24
CA ILE A 164 -8.01 10.60 14.52
C ILE A 164 -7.98 9.72 13.26
N ILE A 165 -6.90 9.79 12.48
CA ILE A 165 -6.78 8.96 11.27
C ILE A 165 -6.76 7.47 11.64
N ASP A 166 -6.03 7.10 12.70
CA ASP A 166 -5.94 5.72 13.19
C ASP A 166 -7.31 5.21 13.68
N ASP A 167 -8.05 6.01 14.46
CA ASP A 167 -9.39 5.68 14.95
C ASP A 167 -10.38 5.41 13.81
N HIS A 168 -10.36 6.23 12.76
CA HIS A 168 -11.20 6.01 11.58
C HIS A 168 -10.81 4.76 10.77
N PHE A 169 -9.52 4.46 10.63
CA PHE A 169 -9.08 3.22 9.97
C PHE A 169 -9.40 1.99 10.82
N TRP A 170 -9.28 2.11 12.14
CA TRP A 170 -9.68 1.09 13.08
C TRP A 170 -11.19 0.79 12.98
N ASP A 171 -12.04 1.83 13.01
CA ASP A 171 -13.49 1.68 12.83
C ASP A 171 -13.82 1.05 11.47
N SER A 172 -13.14 1.46 10.38
CA SER A 172 -13.32 0.84 9.05
C SER A 172 -12.97 -0.65 9.06
N ASN A 173 -11.86 -1.04 9.69
CA ASN A 173 -11.49 -2.44 9.86
C ASN A 173 -12.51 -3.19 10.73
N HIS A 174 -12.93 -2.60 11.86
CA HIS A 174 -13.90 -3.19 12.78
C HIS A 174 -15.25 -3.44 12.10
N LYS A 175 -15.77 -2.47 11.34
CA LYS A 175 -17.00 -2.62 10.54
C LYS A 175 -16.91 -3.78 9.57
N LYS A 176 -15.76 -3.98 8.93
CA LYS A 176 -15.56 -5.12 8.03
C LYS A 176 -15.45 -6.44 8.79
N VAL A 177 -14.85 -6.45 9.98
CA VAL A 177 -14.80 -7.62 10.85
C VAL A 177 -16.19 -8.06 11.27
N ILE A 178 -17.03 -7.14 11.78
CA ILE A 178 -18.40 -7.47 12.22
C ILE A 178 -19.33 -7.77 11.04
N GLY A 179 -19.07 -7.17 9.87
CA GLY A 179 -19.83 -7.43 8.64
C GLY A 179 -19.43 -8.73 7.94
N SER A 180 -18.21 -9.22 8.20
CA SER A 180 -17.76 -10.53 7.74
C SER A 180 -18.25 -11.58 8.74
N GLY A 181 -19.08 -12.53 8.29
CA GLY A 181 -19.59 -13.59 9.18
C GLY A 181 -18.49 -14.32 9.95
N THR A 182 -18.86 -14.95 11.07
CA THR A 182 -17.97 -15.59 12.06
C THR A 182 -16.94 -16.60 11.51
N GLY A 183 -17.08 -17.07 10.27
CA GLY A 183 -16.13 -17.98 9.61
C GLY A 183 -14.91 -17.34 8.95
N THR A 184 -14.85 -16.01 8.81
CA THR A 184 -13.79 -15.33 8.03
C THR A 184 -12.65 -14.76 8.90
N LEU A 185 -12.82 -14.74 10.22
CA LEU A 185 -11.86 -14.17 11.19
C LEU A 185 -10.54 -14.95 11.31
N ALA A 186 -10.54 -16.25 10.99
CA ALA A 186 -9.35 -17.11 11.15
C ALA A 186 -8.27 -16.89 10.09
N LEU A 187 -8.47 -15.99 9.12
CA LEU A 187 -7.54 -15.70 8.02
C LEU A 187 -7.29 -14.19 7.87
N ILE A 188 -7.33 -13.43 8.96
CA ILE A 188 -6.93 -12.02 8.93
C ILE A 188 -5.41 -11.95 8.65
N CYS A 189 -5.07 -11.10 7.70
CA CYS A 189 -3.71 -10.83 7.21
C CYS A 189 -2.85 -10.20 8.31
#